data_AF-A0A401K5X1-F1
#
_entry.id   AF-A0A401K5X1-F1
#
_cell.length_a   1.000
_cell.length_b   1.000
_cell.length_c   1.000
_cell.angle_alpha   90.00
_cell.angle_beta   90.00
_cell.angle_gamma   90.00
#
_symmetry.space_group_name_H-M   'P 1'
#
loop_
_entity.id
_entity.type
_entity.pdbx_description
1 polymer ?
#
loop_
_entity_poly.entity_id
_entity_poly.type
_entity_poly.pdbx_seq_one_letter_code
_entity_poly.pdbx_strand_id
1 'polypeptide(L)'
;MHSTSNVYANITAQFPAQVVATLAELFGDDLQQWRFIIDLFSETVEQDLVSLEKAIRGSEVVQIVEAAHRIVGSARMLGHQPIGDTARIIERSAHSARPYHERAAEMQSSITCLRALADEFRQLARALPWPDSTVAG
;
A
#
# COMPACT_ATOMS: atom_id res chain seq x y z
N MET A 1 -24.46 -4.87 -23.71
CA MET A 1 -23.42 -3.85 -23.43
C MET A 1 -23.52 -3.19 -22.03
N HIS A 2 -24.50 -3.50 -21.17
CA HIS A 2 -24.64 -2.87 -19.84
C HIS A 2 -23.84 -3.52 -18.69
N SER A 3 -23.17 -4.66 -18.91
CA SER A 3 -22.53 -5.42 -17.82
C SER A 3 -21.14 -4.90 -17.41
N THR A 4 -20.32 -4.42 -18.34
CA THR A 4 -18.93 -3.99 -18.07
C THR A 4 -18.85 -2.65 -17.34
N SER A 5 -19.72 -1.71 -17.71
CA SER A 5 -19.81 -0.39 -17.05
C SER A 5 -20.24 -0.49 -15.58
N ASN A 6 -21.01 -1.52 -15.22
CA ASN A 6 -21.45 -1.75 -13.84
C ASN A 6 -20.32 -2.33 -12.97
N VAL A 7 -19.49 -3.21 -13.53
CA VAL A 7 -18.31 -3.77 -12.83
C VAL A 7 -17.27 -2.69 -12.56
N TYR A 8 -16.97 -1.85 -13.55
CA TYR A 8 -16.03 -0.73 -13.39
C TYR A 8 -16.50 0.26 -12.30
N ALA A 9 -17.76 0.68 -12.34
CA ALA A 9 -18.33 1.58 -11.34
C ALA A 9 -18.31 0.97 -9.93
N ASN A 10 -18.57 -0.34 -9.80
CA ASN A 10 -18.46 -1.05 -8.53
C ASN A 10 -17.01 -1.05 -8.01
N ILE A 11 -16.04 -1.43 -8.84
CA ILE A 11 -14.62 -1.50 -8.43
C ILE A 11 -14.09 -0.11 -8.03
N THR A 12 -14.33 0.91 -8.84
CA THR A 12 -13.88 2.29 -8.54
C THR A 12 -14.44 2.83 -7.23
N ALA A 13 -15.68 2.48 -6.86
CA ALA A 13 -16.29 2.92 -5.61
C ALA A 13 -15.63 2.34 -4.34
N GLN A 14 -14.82 1.28 -4.48
CA GLN A 14 -14.22 0.56 -3.34
C GLN A 14 -12.82 1.06 -3.01
N PHE A 15 -12.17 1.77 -3.93
CA PHE A 15 -10.81 2.26 -3.74
C PHE A 15 -10.78 3.76 -3.39
N PRO A 16 -9.72 4.22 -2.70
CA PRO A 16 -9.50 5.65 -2.51
C PRO A 16 -9.48 6.40 -3.85
N ALA A 17 -10.11 7.58 -3.91
CA ALA A 17 -10.26 8.34 -5.15
C ALA A 17 -8.93 8.62 -5.87
N GLN A 18 -7.86 8.88 -5.11
CA GLN A 18 -6.53 9.11 -5.68
C GLN A 18 -5.93 7.84 -6.31
N VAL A 19 -6.19 6.67 -5.74
CA VAL A 19 -5.77 5.38 -6.32
C VAL A 19 -6.50 5.14 -7.63
N VAL A 20 -7.82 5.36 -7.63
CA VAL A 20 -8.64 5.25 -8.86
C VAL A 20 -8.15 6.20 -9.94
N ALA A 21 -7.91 7.47 -9.59
CA ALA A 21 -7.43 8.47 -10.53
C ALA A 21 -6.08 8.07 -11.15
N THR A 22 -5.13 7.60 -10.32
CA THR A 22 -3.82 7.15 -10.79
C THR A 22 -3.91 5.93 -11.70
N LEU A 23 -4.72 4.93 -11.35
CA LEU A 23 -4.89 3.73 -12.17
C LEU A 23 -5.60 4.04 -13.50
N ALA A 24 -6.63 4.90 -13.47
CA ALA A 24 -7.33 5.35 -14.66
C ALA A 24 -6.43 6.17 -15.60
N GLU A 25 -5.58 7.04 -15.04
CA GLU A 25 -4.63 7.83 -15.82
C GLU A 25 -3.59 6.94 -16.54
N LEU A 26 -3.08 5.91 -15.86
CA LEU A 26 -2.01 5.06 -16.39
C LEU A 26 -2.52 3.95 -17.32
N PHE A 27 -3.70 3.39 -17.03
CA PHE A 27 -4.19 2.16 -17.66
C PHE A 27 -5.60 2.29 -18.26
N GLY A 28 -6.23 3.47 -18.17
CA GLY A 28 -7.62 3.64 -18.57
C GLY A 28 -8.54 2.71 -17.80
N ASP A 29 -9.50 2.10 -18.49
CA ASP A 29 -10.48 1.18 -17.88
C ASP A 29 -10.02 -0.29 -17.88
N ASP A 30 -8.72 -0.55 -18.08
CA ASP A 30 -8.16 -1.91 -18.03
C ASP A 30 -8.09 -2.42 -16.57
N LEU A 31 -9.22 -2.97 -16.12
CA LEU A 31 -9.38 -3.53 -14.78
C LEU A 31 -8.44 -4.71 -14.50
N GLN A 32 -7.88 -5.36 -15.53
CA GLN A 32 -6.91 -6.44 -15.32
C GLN A 32 -5.54 -5.86 -14.97
N GLN A 33 -5.12 -4.82 -15.66
CA GLN A 33 -3.92 -4.07 -15.30
C GLN A 33 -4.07 -3.42 -13.92
N TRP A 34 -5.25 -2.90 -13.59
CA TRP A 34 -5.51 -2.37 -12.25
C TRP A 34 -5.29 -3.44 -11.18
N ARG A 35 -5.90 -4.61 -11.35
CA ARG A 35 -5.72 -5.75 -10.43
C ARG A 35 -4.24 -6.11 -10.27
N PHE A 36 -3.53 -6.27 -11.39
CA PHE A 36 -2.11 -6.63 -11.37
C PHE A 36 -1.26 -5.63 -10.59
N ILE A 37 -1.48 -4.33 -10.81
CA ILE A 37 -0.74 -3.27 -10.10
C ILE A 37 -1.08 -3.23 -8.62
N ILE A 38 -2.35 -3.43 -8.26
CA ILE A 38 -2.81 -3.50 -6.86
C ILE A 38 -2.21 -4.71 -6.14
N ASP A 39 -2.16 -5.87 -6.79
CA ASP A 39 -1.56 -7.09 -6.26
C ASP A 39 -0.04 -6.88 -6.06
N LEU A 40 0.66 -6.36 -7.08
CA LEU A 40 2.09 -6.05 -7.01
C LEU A 40 2.42 -5.06 -5.89
N PHE A 41 1.63 -3.99 -5.75
CA PHE A 41 1.78 -3.04 -4.65
C PHE A 41 1.59 -3.74 -3.30
N SER A 42 0.56 -4.55 -3.15
CA SER A 42 0.23 -5.25 -1.91
C SER A 42 1.31 -6.24 -1.49
N GLU A 43 1.95 -6.90 -2.45
CA GLU A 43 3.10 -7.80 -2.23
C GLU A 43 4.35 -7.01 -1.85
N THR A 44 4.65 -5.92 -2.56
CA THR A 44 5.82 -5.07 -2.28
C THR A 44 5.75 -4.46 -0.88
N VAL A 45 4.59 -3.91 -0.51
CA VAL A 45 4.37 -3.33 0.82
C VAL A 45 4.48 -4.40 1.91
N GLU A 46 4.05 -5.64 1.67
CA GLU A 46 4.24 -6.72 2.65
C GLU A 46 5.72 -7.03 2.91
N GLN A 47 6.50 -7.14 1.83
CA GLN A 47 7.92 -7.45 1.93
C GLN A 47 8.67 -6.35 2.68
N ASP A 48 8.34 -5.09 2.40
CA ASP A 48 8.91 -3.96 3.12
C ASP A 48 8.42 -3.87 4.57
N LEU A 49 7.15 -4.19 4.84
CA LEU A 49 6.62 -4.28 6.21
C LEU A 49 7.35 -5.34 7.04
N VAL A 50 7.57 -6.53 6.49
CA VAL A 50 8.34 -7.59 7.17
C VAL A 50 9.77 -7.13 7.44
N SER A 51 10.39 -6.45 6.47
CA SER A 51 11.74 -5.90 6.60
C SER A 51 11.82 -4.82 7.69
N LEU A 52 10.84 -3.92 7.72
CA LEU A 52 10.70 -2.87 8.73
C LEU A 52 10.46 -3.47 10.12
N GLU A 53 9.59 -4.48 10.19
CA GLU A 53 9.41 -5.48 11.26
C GLU A 53 10.72 -5.87 11.95
N LYS A 54 11.57 -6.47 11.12
CA LYS A 54 12.85 -7.02 11.52
C LYS A 54 13.82 -5.92 11.97
N ALA A 55 13.90 -4.82 11.21
CA ALA A 55 14.82 -3.72 11.49
C ALA A 55 14.50 -3.01 12.81
N ILE A 56 13.20 -2.81 13.13
CA ILE A 56 12.78 -2.23 14.42
C ILE A 56 13.18 -3.14 15.58
N ARG A 57 12.98 -4.45 15.46
CA ARG A 57 13.42 -5.42 16.48
C ARG A 57 14.95 -5.44 16.64
N GLY A 58 15.68 -5.29 15.55
CA GLY A 58 17.15 -5.26 15.52
C GLY A 58 17.78 -3.93 15.92
N SER A 59 16.99 -2.87 16.11
CA SER A 59 17.48 -1.50 16.31
C SER A 59 18.34 -0.97 15.16
N GLU A 60 18.05 -1.41 13.94
CA GLU A 60 18.84 -1.14 12.74
C GLU A 60 18.35 0.14 12.03
N VAL A 61 18.64 1.31 12.60
CA VAL A 61 18.08 2.61 12.18
C VAL A 61 18.16 2.86 10.66
N VAL A 62 19.27 2.53 10.01
CA VAL A 62 19.44 2.69 8.56
C VAL A 62 18.41 1.85 7.79
N GLN A 63 18.24 0.59 8.18
CA GLN A 63 17.30 -0.33 7.53
C GLN A 63 15.84 0.07 7.81
N ILE A 64 15.55 0.63 8.99
CA ILE A 64 14.23 1.18 9.31
C ILE A 64 13.89 2.33 8.35
N VAL A 65 14.81 3.28 8.18
CA VAL A 65 14.62 4.43 7.28
C VAL A 65 14.42 3.94 5.84
N GLU A 66 15.29 3.07 5.34
CA GLU A 66 15.21 2.57 3.96
C GLU A 66 13.90 1.82 3.69
N ALA A 67 13.47 0.93 4.58
CA ALA A 67 12.22 0.21 4.41
C ALA A 67 10.99 1.13 4.48
N ALA A 68 10.96 2.05 5.44
CA ALA A 68 9.88 3.05 5.52
C ALA A 68 9.83 3.93 4.25
N HIS A 69 11.00 4.35 3.75
CA HIS A 69 11.11 5.17 2.54
C HIS A 69 10.56 4.45 1.30
N ARG A 70 10.83 3.16 1.13
CA ARG A 70 10.29 2.36 0.02
C ARG A 70 8.77 2.23 0.08
N ILE A 71 8.20 2.06 1.28
CA ILE A 71 6.73 2.04 1.46
C ILE A 71 6.14 3.41 1.11
N VAL A 72 6.76 4.51 1.57
CA VAL A 72 6.34 5.88 1.21
C VAL A 72 6.35 6.08 -0.30
N GLY A 73 7.43 5.66 -0.97
CA GLY A 73 7.57 5.75 -2.43
C GLY A 73 6.48 4.97 -3.16
N SER A 74 6.28 3.70 -2.78
CA SER A 74 5.28 2.81 -3.39
C SER A 74 3.86 3.36 -3.20
N ALA A 75 3.52 3.80 -1.98
CA ALA A 75 2.20 4.36 -1.67
C ALA A 75 1.94 5.66 -2.44
N ARG A 76 2.97 6.50 -2.60
CA ARG A 76 2.88 7.71 -3.41
C ARG A 76 2.66 7.39 -4.89
N MET A 77 3.36 6.39 -5.43
CA MET A 77 3.23 5.99 -6.83
C MET A 77 1.83 5.46 -7.14
N LEU A 78 1.22 4.69 -6.23
CA LEU A 78 -0.16 4.20 -6.40
C LEU A 78 -1.22 5.26 -6.04
N GLY A 79 -0.86 6.29 -5.27
CA GLY A 79 -1.80 7.30 -4.78
C GLY A 79 -2.47 6.96 -3.44
N HIS A 80 -1.98 5.96 -2.71
CA HIS A 80 -2.55 5.51 -1.43
C HIS A 80 -2.04 6.33 -0.23
N GLN A 81 -2.51 7.57 -0.08
CA GLN A 81 -2.03 8.52 0.94
C GLN A 81 -1.99 7.96 2.39
N PRO A 82 -3.01 7.28 2.92
CA PRO A 82 -2.97 6.79 4.31
C PRO A 82 -1.80 5.86 4.65
N ILE A 83 -1.43 4.96 3.72
CA ILE A 83 -0.28 4.06 3.86
C ILE A 83 1.02 4.90 3.82
N GLY A 84 1.12 5.81 2.84
CA GLY A 84 2.30 6.65 2.67
C GLY A 84 2.56 7.57 3.86
N ASP A 85 1.52 8.18 4.42
CA ASP A 85 1.64 9.07 5.57
C ASP A 85 2.01 8.30 6.84
N THR A 86 1.42 7.12 7.06
CA THR A 86 1.77 6.27 8.21
C THR A 86 3.21 5.77 8.11
N ALA A 87 3.67 5.36 6.92
CA ALA A 87 5.07 4.98 6.70
C ALA A 87 6.03 6.16 6.93
N ARG A 88 5.64 7.38 6.52
CA ARG A 88 6.43 8.60 6.73
C ARG A 88 6.55 8.97 8.21
N ILE A 89 5.55 8.67 9.04
CA ILE A 89 5.67 8.84 10.50
C ILE A 89 6.82 7.97 11.00
N ILE A 90 6.88 6.69 10.61
CA ILE A 90 7.95 5.76 11.02
C ILE A 90 9.32 6.28 10.56
N GLU A 91 9.45 6.72 9.30
CA GLU A 91 10.68 7.31 8.74
C GLU A 91 11.15 8.51 9.58
N ARG A 92 10.24 9.43 9.95
CA ARG A 92 10.55 10.59 10.78
C ARG A 92 10.93 10.21 12.21
N SER A 93 10.23 9.25 12.82
CA SER A 93 10.57 8.73 14.15
C SER A 93 11.94 8.05 14.13
N ALA A 94 12.33 7.38 13.05
CA ALA A 94 13.67 6.80 12.89
C ALA A 94 14.78 7.86 12.80
N HIS A 95 14.50 9.04 12.23
CA HIS A 95 15.43 10.18 12.16
C HIS A 95 15.48 11.06 13.40
N SER A 96 14.54 10.90 14.34
CA SER A 96 14.49 11.70 15.56
C SER A 96 15.74 11.51 16.43
N ALA A 97 16.22 12.60 17.04
CA ALA A 97 17.35 12.60 17.97
C ALA A 97 17.02 12.04 19.37
N ARG A 98 15.78 11.59 19.63
CA ARG A 98 15.39 10.98 20.91
C ARG A 98 16.11 9.64 21.14
N PRO A 99 16.22 9.15 22.38
CA PRO A 99 16.69 7.80 22.66
C PRO A 99 15.91 6.74 21.87
N TYR A 100 16.59 5.69 21.41
CA TYR A 100 15.96 4.68 20.54
C TYR A 100 14.73 4.03 21.19
N HIS A 101 14.81 3.70 22.48
CA HIS A 101 13.71 3.02 23.19
C HIS A 101 12.39 3.82 23.20
N GLU A 102 12.46 5.15 23.31
CA GLU A 102 11.28 6.02 23.24
C GLU A 102 10.68 6.03 21.82
N ARG A 103 11.55 6.10 20.81
CA ARG A 103 11.15 6.12 19.39
C ARG A 103 10.61 4.77 18.94
N ALA A 104 11.16 3.67 19.49
CA ALA A 104 10.75 2.31 19.15
C ALA A 104 9.29 2.04 19.50
N ALA A 105 8.79 2.53 20.64
CA ALA A 105 7.38 2.40 21.01
C ALA A 105 6.44 3.15 20.04
N GLU A 106 6.84 4.34 19.61
CA GLU A 106 6.13 5.13 18.62
C GLU A 106 6.11 4.42 17.25
N MET A 107 7.29 3.99 16.78
CA MET A 107 7.41 3.22 15.53
C MET A 107 6.61 1.91 15.58
N GLN A 108 6.55 1.23 16.74
CA GLN A 108 5.78 0.01 16.92
C GLN A 108 4.26 0.26 16.86
N SER A 109 3.81 1.41 17.34
CA SER A 109 2.40 1.81 17.20
C SER A 109 2.07 2.13 15.74
N SER A 110 2.94 2.89 15.07
CA SER A 110 2.77 3.23 13.66
C SER A 110 2.84 2.03 12.73
N ILE A 111 3.70 1.04 12.99
CA ILE A 111 3.78 -0.16 12.15
C ILE A 111 2.56 -1.07 12.30
N THR A 112 1.97 -1.11 13.50
CA THR A 112 0.71 -1.82 13.72
C THR A 112 -0.41 -1.20 12.89
N CYS A 113 -0.49 0.13 12.87
CA CYS A 113 -1.44 0.86 12.03
C CYS A 113 -1.16 0.63 10.53
N LEU A 114 0.11 0.70 10.11
CA LEU A 114 0.50 0.51 8.72
C LEU A 114 0.15 -0.88 8.20
N ARG A 115 0.38 -1.92 9.01
CA ARG A 115 -0.01 -3.29 8.68
C ARG A 115 -1.53 -3.43 8.56
N ALA A 116 -2.29 -2.86 9.48
CA ALA A 116 -3.75 -2.89 9.40
C ALA A 116 -4.26 -2.25 8.10
N LEU A 117 -3.72 -1.09 7.71
CA LEU A 117 -4.07 -0.42 6.45
C LEU A 117 -3.70 -1.27 5.21
N ALA A 118 -2.50 -1.87 5.21
CA ALA A 118 -2.05 -2.71 4.10
C ALA A 118 -2.90 -3.99 3.96
N ASP A 119 -3.26 -4.60 5.10
CA ASP A 119 -4.12 -5.79 5.13
C ASP A 119 -5.55 -5.46 4.70
N GLU A 120 -6.12 -4.35 5.16
CA GLU A 120 -7.44 -3.87 4.72
C GLU A 120 -7.47 -3.65 3.21
N PHE A 121 -6.48 -2.94 2.67
CA PHE A 121 -6.37 -2.69 1.24
C PHE A 121 -6.27 -3.99 0.42
N ARG A 122 -5.44 -4.93 0.87
CA ARG A 122 -5.28 -6.25 0.25
C ARG A 122 -6.56 -7.08 0.31
N GLN A 123 -7.24 -7.09 1.45
CA GLN A 123 -8.49 -7.84 1.63
C GLN A 123 -9.60 -7.27 0.75
N LEU A 124 -9.70 -5.95 0.69
CA LEU A 124 -10.63 -5.25 -0.19
C LEU A 124 -10.36 -5.66 -1.64
N ALA A 125 -9.13 -5.55 -2.12
CA ALA A 125 -8.77 -5.94 -3.48
C ALA A 125 -9.11 -7.40 -3.79
N ARG A 126 -8.85 -8.34 -2.87
CA ARG A 126 -9.16 -9.76 -3.05
C ARG A 126 -10.67 -10.07 -3.11
N ALA A 127 -11.49 -9.26 -2.45
CA ALA A 127 -12.94 -9.45 -2.40
C ALA A 127 -13.66 -8.94 -3.66
N LEU A 128 -12.99 -8.18 -4.52
CA LEU A 128 -13.63 -7.58 -5.70
C LEU A 128 -13.84 -8.58 -6.84
N PRO A 129 -14.96 -8.46 -7.57
CA PRO A 129 -15.25 -9.30 -8.73
C PRO A 129 -14.48 -8.80 -9.96
N TRP A 130 -13.16 -8.97 -9.95
CA TRP A 130 -12.32 -8.63 -11.10
C TRP A 130 -12.79 -9.39 -12.35
N PRO A 131 -12.86 -8.74 -13.52
CA PRO A 131 -13.23 -9.42 -14.75
C PRO A 131 -12.16 -10.46 -15.10
N ASP A 132 -12.58 -11.71 -15.28
CA ASP A 132 -11.74 -12.75 -15.86
C ASP A 132 -11.28 -12.33 -17.25
N SER A 133 -10.09 -12.76 -17.65
CA SER A 133 -9.65 -12.60 -19.03
C SER A 133 -10.65 -13.33 -19.92
N THR A 134 -11.49 -12.59 -20.63
CA THR A 134 -12.05 -13.09 -21.89
C THR A 134 -10.85 -13.31 -22.80
N VAL A 135 -10.27 -14.51 -22.73
CA VAL A 135 -9.43 -15.02 -23.81
C VAL A 135 -10.35 -15.01 -25.01
N ALA A 136 -10.18 -14.00 -25.87
CA ALA A 136 -10.74 -14.04 -27.21
C ALA A 136 -10.11 -15.27 -27.88
N GLY A 137 -10.89 -16.35 -27.95
CA GLY A 137 -10.63 -17.46 -28.85
C GLY A 137 -10.83 -17.04 -30.30
#